data_AF-A0A950WSD9-F1
#
_entry.id   AF-A0A950WSD9-F1
#
_cell.length_a   1.000
_cell.length_b   1.000
_cell.length_c   1.000
_cell.angle_alpha   90.00
_cell.angle_beta   90.00
_cell.angle_gamma   90.00
#
_symmetry.space_group_name_H-M   'P 1'
#
loop_
_entity.id
_entity.type
_entity.pdbx_description
1 polymer ?
#
loop_
_entity_poly.entity_id
_entity_poly.type
_entity_poly.pdbx_seq_one_letter_code
_entity_poly.pdbx_strand_id
1 'polypeptide(L)'
;FGLGVTVLVAGSFKTDILELTKTYADPEGPYAGHHAKIERNGRRFIRFASAPERFAPAVARALDERRPFARHGVGIDARLLMLGGRMLPGAVLQGIVGRALGLPRPGSLRPASPPPAASSPEPASTPREG
;
A
#
# COMPACT_ATOMS: atom_id res chain seq x y z
N PHE A 1 7.34 0.52 35.51
CA PHE A 1 8.20 -0.37 34.71
C PHE A 1 9.29 0.48 34.06
N GLY A 2 10.56 0.35 34.49
CA GLY A 2 11.69 1.19 34.04
C GLY A 2 12.28 0.78 32.69
N LEU A 3 11.44 0.42 31.71
CA LEU A 3 11.86 -0.05 30.39
C LEU A 3 11.64 1.04 29.34
N GLY A 4 12.67 1.31 28.54
CA GLY A 4 12.60 2.18 27.37
C GLY A 4 12.26 1.41 26.10
N VAL A 5 11.47 2.00 25.20
CA VAL A 5 11.11 1.40 23.91
C VAL A 5 11.50 2.34 22.77
N THR A 6 12.32 1.85 21.84
CA THR A 6 12.71 2.60 20.63
C THR A 6 12.20 1.91 19.38
N VAL A 7 11.46 2.65 18.55
CA VAL A 7 10.92 2.17 17.27
C VAL A 7 11.70 2.78 16.11
N LEU A 8 12.37 1.93 15.34
CA LEU A 8 13.01 2.31 14.10
C LEU A 8 12.06 2.04 12.93
N VAL A 9 11.58 3.12 12.31
CA VAL A 9 10.79 3.04 11.09
C VAL A 9 11.77 2.90 9.93
N ALA A 10 11.87 1.68 9.40
CA ALA A 10 12.70 1.40 8.24
C ALA A 10 12.07 1.99 6.98
N GLY A 11 12.88 2.71 6.21
CA GLY A 11 12.60 3.07 4.84
C GLY A 11 12.92 1.92 3.88
N SER A 12 13.08 2.26 2.61
CA SER A 12 13.37 1.31 1.56
C SER A 12 14.85 0.91 1.60
N PHE A 13 15.11 -0.36 1.89
CA PHE A 13 16.45 -0.97 1.85
C PHE A 13 16.48 -2.11 0.83
N LYS A 14 17.62 -2.28 0.17
CA LYS A 14 17.87 -3.38 -0.78
C LYS A 14 18.18 -4.64 0.02
N THR A 15 17.12 -5.27 0.52
CA THR A 15 17.20 -6.59 1.15
C THR A 15 16.50 -7.61 0.27
N ASP A 16 16.92 -8.87 0.41
CA ASP A 16 16.37 -9.97 -0.39
C ASP A 16 14.92 -10.31 0.00
N ILE A 17 14.35 -9.63 0.99
CA ILE A 17 12.96 -9.84 1.45
C ILE A 17 11.96 -9.67 0.31
N LEU A 18 12.16 -8.66 -0.55
CA LEU A 18 11.27 -8.42 -1.69
C LEU A 18 11.37 -9.53 -2.74
N GLU A 19 12.52 -10.16 -2.88
CA GLU A 19 12.76 -11.25 -3.83
C GLU A 19 12.22 -12.59 -3.30
N LEU A 20 12.34 -12.81 -1.98
CA LEU A 20 11.84 -14.01 -1.30
C LEU A 20 10.33 -13.97 -1.04
N THR A 21 9.68 -12.81 -1.18
CA THR A 21 8.24 -12.67 -0.94
C THR A 21 7.45 -13.11 -2.18
N LYS A 22 6.65 -14.18 -2.03
CA LYS A 22 5.74 -14.62 -3.08
C LYS A 22 4.67 -13.57 -3.34
N THR A 23 4.61 -13.09 -4.58
CA THR A 23 3.54 -12.18 -5.02
C THR A 23 2.32 -12.98 -5.45
N TYR A 24 1.16 -12.65 -4.87
CA TYR A 24 -0.14 -13.16 -5.30
C TYR A 24 -0.83 -12.07 -6.12
N ALA A 25 -0.91 -12.28 -7.43
CA ALA A 25 -1.57 -11.39 -8.35
C ALA A 25 -2.31 -12.21 -9.40
N ASP A 26 -3.52 -11.77 -9.73
CA ASP A 26 -4.28 -12.30 -10.86
C ASP A 26 -4.19 -11.29 -12.01
N PRO A 27 -3.48 -11.63 -13.11
CA PRO A 27 -3.33 -10.74 -14.27
C PRO A 27 -4.61 -10.51 -15.07
N GLU A 28 -5.64 -11.34 -14.89
CA GLU A 28 -6.93 -11.23 -15.61
C GLU A 28 -8.09 -10.84 -14.67
N GLY A 29 -7.83 -10.85 -13.35
CA GLY A 29 -8.81 -10.52 -12.34
C GLY A 29 -9.17 -9.02 -12.27
N PRO A 30 -10.18 -8.67 -11.44
CA PRO A 30 -10.65 -7.29 -11.28
C PRO A 30 -9.59 -6.27 -10.85
N TYR A 31 -8.47 -6.76 -10.29
CA TYR A 31 -7.35 -5.95 -9.81
C TYR A 31 -6.12 -5.96 -10.74
N ALA A 32 -6.20 -6.58 -11.92
CA ALA A 32 -5.08 -6.69 -12.87
C ALA A 32 -4.40 -5.35 -13.16
N GLY A 33 -5.20 -4.31 -13.43
CA GLY A 33 -4.71 -2.96 -13.68
C GLY A 33 -4.03 -2.31 -12.47
N HIS A 34 -4.36 -2.72 -11.24
CA HIS A 34 -3.70 -2.25 -10.02
C HIS A 34 -2.32 -2.89 -9.90
N HIS A 35 -2.26 -4.21 -10.03
CA HIS A 35 -1.01 -4.96 -9.94
C HIS A 35 0.02 -4.44 -10.94
N ALA A 36 -0.37 -4.22 -12.20
CA ALA A 36 0.54 -3.72 -13.22
C ALA A 36 1.14 -2.33 -12.90
N LYS A 37 0.33 -1.43 -12.31
CA LYS A 37 0.79 -0.08 -11.95
C LYS A 37 1.68 -0.08 -10.70
N ILE A 38 1.27 -0.83 -9.68
CA ILE A 38 2.02 -0.97 -8.42
C ILE A 38 3.37 -1.62 -8.71
N GLU A 39 3.41 -2.68 -9.52
CA GLU A 39 4.64 -3.38 -9.89
C GLU A 39 5.62 -2.44 -10.63
N ARG A 40 5.12 -1.74 -11.65
CA ARG A 40 5.95 -0.78 -12.41
C ARG A 40 6.51 0.34 -11.52
N ASN A 41 5.66 0.91 -10.66
CA ASN A 41 6.07 2.01 -9.79
C ASN A 41 6.97 1.51 -8.64
N GLY A 42 6.70 0.33 -8.09
CA GLY A 42 7.49 -0.35 -7.06
C GLY A 42 8.93 -0.57 -7.50
N ARG A 43 9.15 -1.11 -8.71
CA ARG A 43 10.50 -1.24 -9.30
C ARG A 43 11.26 0.08 -9.39
N ARG A 44 10.55 1.20 -9.59
CA ARG A 44 11.14 2.53 -9.61
C ARG A 44 11.58 2.99 -8.21
N PHE A 45 10.82 2.64 -7.18
CA PHE A 45 11.19 2.92 -5.78
C PHE A 45 12.39 2.09 -5.30
N ILE A 46 12.50 0.83 -5.72
CA ILE A 46 13.65 -0.05 -5.38
C ILE A 46 14.99 0.58 -5.82
N ARG A 47 15.01 1.35 -6.91
CA ARG A 47 16.22 2.04 -7.37
C ARG A 47 16.77 3.05 -6.35
N PHE A 48 15.90 3.65 -5.55
CA PHE A 48 16.26 4.61 -4.51
C PHE A 48 16.50 3.96 -3.15
N ALA A 49 16.31 2.64 -3.04
CA ALA A 49 16.53 1.92 -1.80
C ALA A 49 18.00 1.99 -1.39
N SER A 50 18.23 2.18 -0.09
CA SER A 50 19.57 2.24 0.49
C SER A 50 20.18 0.85 0.66
N ALA A 51 21.50 0.79 0.71
CA ALA A 51 22.21 -0.44 1.08
C ALA A 51 21.87 -0.82 2.54
N PRO A 52 21.64 -2.10 2.84
CA PRO A 52 21.18 -2.55 4.17
C PRO A 52 22.17 -2.23 5.30
N GLU A 53 23.47 -2.16 4.99
CA GLU A 53 24.53 -1.83 5.96
C GLU A 53 24.34 -0.42 6.55
N ARG A 54 23.67 0.48 5.81
CA ARG A 54 23.35 1.83 6.31
C ARG A 54 22.32 1.84 7.43
N PHE A 55 21.65 0.71 7.69
CA PHE A 55 20.72 0.58 8.80
C PHE A 55 21.45 0.37 10.14
N ALA A 56 22.59 -0.33 10.14
CA ALA A 56 23.31 -0.71 11.36
C ALA A 56 23.70 0.48 12.27
N PRO A 57 24.21 1.63 11.74
CA PRO A 57 24.50 2.79 12.58
C PRO A 57 23.27 3.37 13.28
N ALA A 58 22.08 3.25 12.68
CA ALA A 58 20.84 3.71 13.30
C ALA A 58 20.43 2.81 14.46
N VAL A 59 20.67 1.50 14.35
CA VAL A 59 20.47 0.55 15.46
C VAL A 59 21.44 0.87 16.61
N ALA A 60 22.73 1.05 16.32
CA ALA A 60 23.72 1.40 17.33
C ALA A 60 23.31 2.67 18.09
N ARG A 61 22.94 3.74 17.37
CA ARG A 61 22.47 4.99 17.97
C ARG A 61 21.21 4.82 18.83
N ALA A 62 20.31 3.93 18.43
CA ALA A 62 19.08 3.67 19.17
C ALA A 62 19.32 2.94 20.50
N LEU A 63 20.37 2.11 20.56
CA LEU A 63 20.77 1.40 21.78
C LEU A 63 21.36 2.35 22.83
N ASP A 64 22.03 3.42 22.41
CA ASP A 64 22.60 4.43 23.31
C ASP A 64 21.56 5.42 23.87
N GLU A 65 20.32 5.40 23.37
CA GLU A 65 19.30 6.38 23.73
C GLU A 65 18.58 6.02 25.04
N ARG A 66 18.49 6.99 25.96
CA ARG A 66 17.89 6.80 27.30
C ARG A 66 16.42 7.23 27.41
N ARG A 67 15.77 7.55 26.30
CA ARG A 67 14.39 8.05 26.32
C ARG A 67 13.42 6.90 26.63
N PRO A 68 12.38 7.10 27.47
CA PRO A 68 11.40 6.05 27.74
C PRO A 68 10.68 5.56 26.49
N PHE A 69 10.46 6.46 25.53
CA PHE A 69 9.92 6.13 24.22
C PHE A 69 10.55 7.01 23.14
N ALA A 70 11.06 6.40 22.07
CA ALA A 70 11.63 7.10 20.93
C ALA A 70 11.18 6.48 19.61
N ARG A 71 10.99 7.30 18.58
CA ARG A 71 10.62 6.85 17.23
C ARG A 71 11.44 7.58 16.18
N HIS A 72 12.18 6.84 15.37
CA HIS A 72 13.12 7.40 14.38
C HIS A 72 12.88 6.85 12.99
N GLY A 73 12.93 7.72 11.99
CA GLY A 73 12.98 7.32 10.58
C GLY A 73 14.41 6.97 10.17
N VAL A 74 14.60 5.75 9.66
CA VAL A 74 15.88 5.26 9.14
C VAL A 74 15.75 5.08 7.64
N GLY A 75 16.46 5.92 6.89
CA GLY A 75 16.25 6.09 5.45
C GLY A 75 15.67 7.46 5.12
N ILE A 76 15.94 7.95 3.90
CA ILE A 76 15.51 9.28 3.45
C ILE A 76 13.98 9.32 3.32
N ASP A 77 13.40 8.28 2.74
CA ASP A 77 11.98 8.10 2.53
C ASP A 77 11.20 7.97 3.86
N ALA A 78 11.70 7.19 4.83
CA ALA A 78 11.08 7.08 6.15
C ALA A 78 11.06 8.42 6.90
N ARG A 79 12.17 9.19 6.84
CA ARG A 79 12.22 10.53 7.44
C ARG A 79 11.27 11.49 6.75
N LEU A 80 11.22 11.45 5.42
CA LEU A 80 10.32 12.30 4.64
C LEU A 80 8.85 11.97 4.94
N LEU A 81 8.50 10.70 5.06
CA LEU A 81 7.15 10.27 5.40
C LEU A 81 6.77 10.71 6.82
N MET A 82 7.66 10.52 7.80
CA MET A 82 7.43 10.94 9.18
C MET A 82 7.27 12.46 9.31
N LEU A 83 8.10 13.22 8.58
CA LEU A 83 7.97 14.68 8.53
C LEU A 83 6.69 15.10 7.80
N GLY A 84 6.39 14.45 6.67
CA GLY A 84 5.18 14.68 5.89
C GLY A 84 3.91 14.43 6.70
N GLY A 85 3.84 13.35 7.46
CA GLY A 85 2.71 13.04 8.35
C GLY A 85 2.56 14.00 9.52
N ARG A 86 3.60 14.78 9.86
CA ARG A 86 3.53 15.82 10.88
C ARG A 86 3.15 17.19 10.31
N MET A 87 3.47 17.45 9.05
CA MET A 87 3.29 18.76 8.41
C MET A 87 2.05 18.84 7.51
N LEU A 88 1.62 17.73 6.88
CA LEU A 88 0.51 17.71 5.94
C LEU A 88 -0.76 17.10 6.57
N PRO A 89 -1.95 17.55 6.14
CA PRO A 89 -3.19 16.85 6.42
C PRO A 89 -3.16 15.42 5.85
N GLY A 90 -3.71 14.45 6.60
CA GLY A 90 -3.66 13.03 6.23
C GLY A 90 -4.24 12.73 4.84
N ALA A 91 -5.33 13.40 4.46
CA ALA A 91 -5.93 13.23 3.14
C ALA A 91 -5.00 13.65 1.99
N VAL A 92 -4.21 14.71 2.20
CA VAL A 92 -3.24 15.18 1.20
C VAL A 92 -2.10 14.19 1.07
N LEU A 93 -1.54 13.74 2.21
CA LEU A 93 -0.47 12.75 2.22
C LEU A 93 -0.92 11.44 1.55
N GLN A 94 -2.14 10.97 1.85
CA GLN A 94 -2.71 9.77 1.26
C GLN A 94 -2.93 9.93 -0.25
N GLY A 95 -3.36 11.11 -0.71
CA GLY A 95 -3.47 11.42 -2.14
C GLY A 95 -2.11 11.39 -2.86
N ILE A 96 -1.07 11.96 -2.25
CA ILE A 96 0.31 11.95 -2.78
C ILE A 96 0.82 10.51 -2.87
N VAL A 97 0.72 9.74 -1.78
CA VAL A 97 1.18 8.35 -1.73
C VAL A 97 0.42 7.48 -2.72
N GLY A 98 -0.91 7.62 -2.78
CA GLY A 98 -1.74 6.88 -3.74
C GLY A 98 -1.33 7.16 -5.18
N ARG A 99 -1.04 8.42 -5.52
CA ARG A 99 -0.57 8.80 -6.85
C ARG A 99 0.83 8.28 -7.15
N ALA A 100 1.75 8.32 -6.19
CA ALA A 100 3.10 7.75 -6.29
C ALA A 100 3.06 6.24 -6.54
N LEU A 101 2.18 5.51 -5.85
CA LEU A 101 1.99 4.07 -6.01
C LEU A 101 1.16 3.70 -7.25
N GLY A 102 0.57 4.68 -7.92
CA GLY A 102 -0.28 4.45 -9.10
C GLY A 102 -1.65 3.86 -8.74
N LEU A 103 -2.10 4.05 -7.51
CA LEU A 103 -3.42 3.64 -7.05
C LEU A 103 -4.50 4.50 -7.75
N PRO A 104 -5.57 3.88 -8.27
CA PRO A 104 -6.67 4.63 -8.84
C PRO A 104 -7.52 5.29 -7.75
N ARG A 105 -8.37 6.23 -8.18
CA ARG A 105 -9.24 6.97 -7.27
C ARG A 105 -10.22 6.02 -6.56
N PRO A 106 -10.57 6.29 -5.30
CA PRO A 106 -11.61 5.53 -4.60
C PRO A 106 -12.87 5.42 -5.47
N GLY A 107 -13.40 4.20 -5.63
CA GLY A 107 -14.60 3.93 -6.41
C GLY A 107 -14.38 3.55 -7.89
N SER A 108 -13.14 3.55 -8.40
CA SER A 108 -12.86 3.16 -9.79
C SER A 108 -13.11 1.68 -10.12
N LEU A 109 -13.30 0.85 -9.09
CA LEU A 109 -13.57 -0.58 -9.22
C LEU A 109 -15.05 -0.92 -9.02
N ARG A 110 -15.94 0.08 -8.87
CA ARG A 110 -17.37 -0.21 -8.84
C ARG A 110 -17.75 -0.73 -10.22
N PRO A 111 -18.36 -1.93 -10.32
CA PRO A 111 -18.95 -2.35 -11.58
C PRO A 111 -19.94 -1.27 -12.01
N ALA A 112 -19.96 -0.95 -13.31
CA ALA A 112 -21.06 -0.17 -13.87
C ALA A 112 -22.36 -0.86 -13.43
N SER A 113 -23.32 -0.08 -12.92
CA SER A 113 -24.61 -0.60 -12.46
C SER A 113 -25.11 -1.63 -13.48
N PRO A 114 -25.51 -2.85 -13.07
CA PRO A 114 -25.99 -3.84 -14.03
C PRO A 114 -27.10 -3.19 -14.87
N PRO A 115 -27.14 -3.42 -16.20
CA PRO A 115 -28.22 -2.90 -17.03
C PRO A 115 -29.56 -3.30 -16.38
N PRO A 116 -30.58 -2.42 -16.37
CA PRO A 116 -31.87 -2.75 -15.78
C PRO A 116 -32.32 -4.08 -16.38
N ALA A 117 -32.62 -5.05 -15.52
CA ALA A 117 -33.01 -6.39 -15.93
C ALA A 117 -34.09 -6.24 -17.00
N ALA A 118 -33.82 -6.75 -18.19
CA ALA A 118 -34.82 -6.85 -19.24
C ALA A 118 -36.04 -7.52 -18.62
N SER A 119 -37.18 -6.83 -18.69
CA SER A 119 -38.49 -7.30 -18.27
C SER A 119 -38.63 -8.78 -18.61
N SER A 120 -38.80 -9.60 -17.57
CA SER A 120 -39.15 -11.01 -17.71
C SER A 120 -40.30 -11.15 -18.71
N PRO A 121 -40.21 -12.01 -19.74
CA PRO A 121 -41.38 -12.30 -20.55
C PRO A 121 -42.41 -13.00 -19.66
N GLU A 122 -43.58 -12.38 -19.64
CA GLU A 122 -44.86 -12.83 -19.10
C GLU A 122 -45.08 -14.35 -19.31
N PRO A 123 -45.45 -15.12 -18.27
CA PRO A 123 -45.74 -16.53 -18.45
C PRO A 123 -47.05 -16.71 -19.24
N ALA A 124 -46.93 -17.33 -20.41
CA ALA A 124 -48.04 -17.71 -21.26
C ALA A 124 -49.08 -18.53 -20.49
N SER A 125 -50.34 -18.09 -20.60
CA SER A 125 -51.52 -18.72 -20.01
C SER A 125 -51.72 -20.14 -20.55
N THR A 126 -51.78 -21.13 -19.66
CA THR A 126 -52.17 -22.51 -20.00
C THR A 126 -53.69 -22.56 -20.27
N PRO A 127 -54.15 -23.17 -21.38
CA PRO A 127 -55.57 -23.38 -21.59
C PRO A 127 -56.07 -24.56 -20.74
N ARG A 128 -57.25 -24.35 -20.15
CA ARG A 128 -58.07 -25.36 -19.48
C ARG A 128 -58.79 -26.20 -20.53
N GLU A 129 -58.57 -27.51 -20.53
CA GLU A 129 -59.52 -28.53 -21.00
C GLU A 129 -59.36 -29.72 -20.04
N GLY A 130 -60.39 -30.42 -19.57
CA GLY A 130 -61.75 -30.59 -20.07
C GLY A 130 -62.05 -32.08 -19.96
#